data_AF-A0A5J5JW14-F1
#
_entry.id   AF-A0A5J5JW14-F1
#
_cell.length_a   1.000
_cell.length_b   1.000
_cell.length_c   1.000
_cell.angle_alpha   90.00
_cell.angle_beta   90.00
_cell.angle_gamma   90.00
#
_symmetry.space_group_name_H-M   'P 1'
#
loop_
_entity.id
_entity.type
_entity.pdbx_description
1 polymer ?
#
loop_
_entity_poly.entity_id
_entity_poly.type
_entity_poly.pdbx_seq_one_letter_code
_entity_poly.pdbx_strand_id
1 'polypeptide(L)'
;MQFDHSAVEQVLANVEELGLVSEVERGEILSVLTPEFPYAAMLQYTDSVHAHVKVDDVDALPHGRLKELGYRPENAEPGYIKYSTDAAINLIFSSIPISQDDNIPGAVTLSKPFMDHVGIDMRDEAAQTFEAFEEVPARAAELGWREVPQGGSTPVHCCHTQMKSKHWVYPPETWQGWRRPIEFAFGTLVIFDKKMGCDLRPLDPGHPLAQQSAPCCGAPAAETADASAE
;
A
#
# COMPACT_ATOMS: atom_id res chain seq x y z
N MET A 1 6.27 10.69 19.73
CA MET A 1 6.58 10.48 18.30
C MET A 1 6.90 9.00 18.18
N GLN A 2 6.04 8.23 17.51
CA GLN A 2 5.97 6.76 17.60
C GLN A 2 7.09 6.05 16.81
N PHE A 3 7.68 6.74 15.84
CA PHE A 3 8.77 6.24 15.01
C PHE A 3 10.12 6.82 15.47
N ASP A 4 11.12 5.96 15.63
CA ASP A 4 12.52 6.38 15.76
C ASP A 4 13.06 6.69 14.37
N HIS A 5 13.19 7.98 14.05
CA HIS A 5 13.61 8.43 12.71
C HIS A 5 14.98 7.89 12.32
N SER A 6 15.94 7.83 13.25
CA SER A 6 17.28 7.33 12.96
C SER A 6 17.25 5.82 12.71
N ALA A 7 16.40 5.08 13.42
CA ALA A 7 16.22 3.66 13.17
C ALA A 7 15.58 3.40 11.79
N VAL A 8 14.55 4.18 11.41
CA VAL A 8 13.92 4.07 10.08
C VAL A 8 14.91 4.43 8.97
N GLU A 9 15.66 5.52 9.13
CA GLU A 9 16.69 5.95 8.19
C GLU A 9 17.74 4.85 7.98
N GLN A 10 18.19 4.22 9.06
CA GLN A 10 19.12 3.09 8.97
C GLN A 10 18.52 1.91 8.21
N VAL A 11 17.25 1.56 8.48
CA VAL A 11 16.58 0.47 7.75
C VAL A 11 16.56 0.76 6.25
N LEU A 12 16.14 1.97 5.87
CA LEU A 12 16.01 2.34 4.45
C LEU A 12 17.38 2.50 3.77
N ALA A 13 18.40 3.00 4.46
CA ALA A 13 19.76 3.05 3.96
C ALA A 13 20.32 1.65 3.66
N ASN A 14 20.04 0.66 4.53
CA ASN A 14 20.45 -0.72 4.26
C ASN A 14 19.73 -1.28 3.02
N VAL A 15 18.45 -0.98 2.82
CA VAL A 15 17.66 -1.48 1.70
C VAL A 15 18.09 -0.82 0.38
N GLU A 16 18.45 0.46 0.42
CA GLU A 16 19.07 1.17 -0.69
C GLU A 16 20.44 0.58 -1.05
N GLU A 17 21.30 0.28 -0.08
CA GLU A 17 22.61 -0.36 -0.32
C GLU A 17 22.46 -1.72 -1.02
N LEU A 18 21.36 -2.44 -0.73
CA LEU A 18 21.01 -3.69 -1.40
C LEU A 18 20.40 -3.50 -2.79
N GLY A 19 20.23 -2.26 -3.25
CA GLY A 19 19.65 -1.93 -4.55
C GLY A 19 18.15 -2.21 -4.65
N LEU A 20 17.45 -2.32 -3.53
CA LEU A 20 16.02 -2.66 -3.49
C LEU A 20 15.11 -1.41 -3.54
N VAL A 21 15.65 -0.24 -3.21
CA VAL A 21 15.03 1.07 -3.42
C VAL A 21 16.09 2.05 -3.91
N SER A 22 15.70 3.06 -4.67
CA SER A 22 16.59 4.17 -5.06
C SER A 22 16.73 5.22 -3.96
N GLU A 23 17.73 6.10 -4.08
CA GLU A 23 17.90 7.26 -3.20
C GLU A 23 16.65 8.16 -3.17
N VAL A 24 16.01 8.34 -4.34
CA VAL A 24 14.78 9.12 -4.47
C VAL A 24 13.64 8.47 -3.71
N GLU A 25 13.44 7.17 -3.88
CA GLU A 25 12.38 6.43 -3.17
C GLU A 25 12.63 6.37 -1.67
N ARG A 26 13.88 6.24 -1.23
CA ARG A 26 14.25 6.36 0.19
C ARG A 26 13.85 7.73 0.74
N GLY A 27 14.21 8.80 0.04
CA GLY A 27 13.89 10.17 0.44
C GLY A 27 12.37 10.42 0.48
N GLU A 28 11.66 9.86 -0.49
CA GLU A 28 10.21 9.81 -0.49
C GLU A 28 9.71 9.11 0.79
N ILE A 29 10.13 7.88 1.11
CA ILE A 29 9.60 7.12 2.26
C ILE A 29 9.85 7.87 3.56
N LEU A 30 11.05 8.44 3.73
CA LEU A 30 11.41 9.24 4.90
C LEU A 30 10.53 10.48 5.04
N SER A 31 10.13 11.11 3.92
CA SER A 31 9.28 12.29 3.94
C SER A 31 7.91 12.04 4.58
N VAL A 32 7.42 10.79 4.56
CA VAL A 32 6.15 10.41 5.22
C VAL A 32 6.22 10.63 6.73
N LEU A 33 7.41 10.55 7.33
CA LEU A 33 7.61 10.69 8.77
C LEU A 33 7.90 12.13 9.21
N THR A 34 7.95 13.10 8.29
CA THR A 34 8.25 14.48 8.65
C THR A 34 6.98 15.27 8.98
N PRO A 35 7.08 16.36 9.78
CA PRO A 35 5.93 17.21 10.10
C PRO A 35 5.28 17.87 8.88
N GLU A 36 6.02 18.01 7.78
CA GLU A 36 5.55 18.58 6.52
C GLU A 36 4.71 17.61 5.69
N PHE A 37 4.71 16.31 6.03
CA PHE A 37 3.87 15.33 5.38
C PHE A 37 2.39 15.72 5.52
N PRO A 38 1.59 15.73 4.42
CA PRO A 38 0.23 16.25 4.47
C PRO A 38 -0.71 15.53 5.44
N TYR A 39 -0.37 14.31 5.86
CA TYR A 39 -1.10 13.50 6.83
C TYR A 39 -0.28 13.22 8.11
N ALA A 40 0.72 14.03 8.43
CA ALA A 40 1.59 13.85 9.61
C ALA A 40 0.80 13.68 10.93
N ALA A 41 -0.35 14.34 11.05
CA ALA A 41 -1.22 14.24 12.23
C ALA A 41 -1.79 12.82 12.46
N MET A 42 -1.91 12.00 11.42
CA MET A 42 -2.43 10.63 11.51
C MET A 42 -1.38 9.63 12.02
N LEU A 43 -0.09 9.97 11.93
CA LEU A 43 1.01 9.11 12.37
C LEU A 43 0.99 8.79 13.87
N GLN A 44 0.28 9.59 14.68
CA GLN A 44 0.10 9.31 16.11
C GLN A 44 -0.85 8.12 16.38
N TYR A 45 -1.61 7.68 15.36
CA TYR A 45 -2.54 6.56 15.42
C TYR A 45 -2.08 5.39 14.53
N THR A 46 -0.80 5.41 14.13
CA THR A 46 -0.23 4.45 13.18
C THR A 46 0.66 3.47 13.90
N ASP A 47 0.37 2.18 13.81
CA ASP A 47 1.16 1.10 14.39
C ASP A 47 2.47 0.88 13.63
N SER A 48 2.40 0.91 12.30
CA SER A 48 3.56 0.80 11.42
C SER A 48 3.36 1.54 10.11
N VAL A 49 4.47 1.88 9.46
CA VAL A 49 4.49 2.24 8.05
C VAL A 49 4.98 1.03 7.27
N HIS A 50 4.60 0.87 6.01
CA HIS A 50 5.23 -0.10 5.12
C HIS A 50 5.58 0.51 3.77
N ALA A 51 6.69 0.06 3.18
CA ALA A 51 7.02 0.33 1.78
C ALA A 51 6.80 -0.93 0.95
N HIS A 52 5.97 -0.84 -0.09
CA HIS A 52 5.74 -1.95 -1.01
C HIS A 52 6.53 -1.76 -2.29
N VAL A 53 7.52 -2.62 -2.50
CA VAL A 53 8.44 -2.59 -3.64
C VAL A 53 8.11 -3.73 -4.61
N LYS A 54 7.98 -3.39 -5.88
CA LYS A 54 7.88 -4.36 -6.97
C LYS A 54 9.27 -4.79 -7.39
N VAL A 55 9.48 -6.11 -7.49
CA VAL A 55 10.75 -6.73 -7.86
C VAL A 55 10.54 -7.74 -8.99
N ASP A 56 11.61 -8.13 -9.68
CA ASP A 56 11.51 -9.10 -10.77
C ASP A 56 11.19 -10.49 -10.24
N ASP A 57 11.90 -10.90 -9.18
CA ASP A 57 11.74 -12.18 -8.53
C ASP A 57 11.96 -12.03 -7.03
N VAL A 58 10.98 -12.48 -6.24
CA VAL A 58 11.07 -12.45 -4.77
C VAL A 58 12.08 -13.48 -4.27
N ASP A 59 12.23 -14.63 -4.93
CA ASP A 59 13.16 -15.68 -4.49
C ASP A 59 14.64 -15.29 -4.71
N ALA A 60 14.87 -14.32 -5.60
CA ALA A 60 16.19 -13.78 -5.90
C ALA A 60 16.63 -12.66 -4.94
N LEU A 61 15.78 -12.25 -3.99
CA LEU A 61 16.12 -11.22 -3.02
C LEU A 61 17.30 -11.66 -2.14
N PRO A 62 18.09 -10.71 -1.59
CA PRO A 62 19.20 -11.01 -0.70
C PRO A 62 18.72 -11.41 0.71
N HIS A 63 17.88 -12.45 0.81
CA HIS A 63 17.20 -12.88 2.04
C HIS A 63 18.15 -13.16 3.20
N GLY A 64 19.33 -13.73 2.93
CA GLY A 64 20.36 -13.96 3.94
C GLY A 64 20.80 -12.65 4.58
N ARG A 65 21.08 -11.65 3.74
CA ARG A 65 21.52 -10.32 4.18
C ARG A 65 20.42 -9.56 4.92
N LEU A 66 19.17 -9.62 4.44
CA LEU A 66 18.02 -9.02 5.14
C LEU A 66 17.84 -9.62 6.54
N LYS A 67 18.02 -10.94 6.70
CA LYS A 67 17.97 -11.60 8.01
C LYS A 67 19.14 -11.23 8.91
N GLU A 68 20.36 -11.09 8.38
CA GLU A 68 21.52 -10.60 9.14
C GLU A 68 21.33 -9.17 9.67
N LEU A 69 20.59 -8.34 8.94
CA LEU A 69 20.19 -6.99 9.35
C LEU A 69 19.05 -7.00 10.40
N GLY A 70 18.56 -8.17 10.80
CA GLY A 70 17.51 -8.34 11.80
C GLY A 70 16.09 -8.32 11.25
N TYR A 71 15.89 -8.30 9.93
CA TYR A 71 14.56 -8.21 9.33
C TYR A 71 13.89 -9.58 9.35
N ARG A 72 12.66 -9.64 9.86
CA ARG A 72 11.94 -10.90 10.11
C ARG A 72 10.85 -11.12 9.06
N PRO A 73 10.87 -12.25 8.32
CA PRO A 73 9.77 -12.57 7.43
C PRO A 73 8.52 -12.96 8.25
N GLU A 74 7.39 -12.27 8.02
CA GLU A 74 6.14 -12.51 8.77
C GLU A 74 5.01 -13.09 7.92
N ASN A 75 5.03 -12.83 6.61
CA ASN A 75 4.06 -13.35 5.67
C ASN A 75 4.77 -13.56 4.33
N ALA A 76 4.79 -14.79 3.83
CA ALA A 76 5.53 -15.16 2.64
C ALA A 76 4.71 -16.15 1.81
N GLU A 77 4.60 -15.84 0.52
CA GLU A 77 3.89 -16.62 -0.48
C GLU A 77 4.67 -16.57 -1.80
N PRO A 78 4.43 -17.48 -2.76
CA PRO A 78 5.08 -17.41 -4.06
C PRO A 78 4.93 -16.01 -4.70
N GLY A 79 6.06 -15.33 -4.88
CA GLY A 79 6.14 -13.98 -5.45
C GLY A 79 5.70 -12.83 -4.52
N TYR A 80 5.59 -13.07 -3.20
CA TYR A 80 5.28 -12.06 -2.18
C TYR A 80 6.02 -12.34 -0.87
N ILE A 81 6.61 -11.31 -0.25
CA ILE A 81 7.14 -11.43 1.11
C ILE A 81 7.04 -10.10 1.87
N LYS A 82 6.60 -10.16 3.13
CA LYS A 82 6.66 -9.05 4.08
C LYS A 82 7.74 -9.32 5.12
N TYR A 83 8.62 -8.34 5.28
CA TYR A 83 9.60 -8.25 6.35
C TYR A 83 9.16 -7.21 7.39
N SER A 84 9.12 -7.59 8.67
CA SER A 84 9.03 -6.65 9.78
C SER A 84 10.41 -6.23 10.27
N THR A 85 10.46 -5.02 10.81
CA THR A 85 11.65 -4.45 11.46
C THR A 85 11.29 -3.91 12.84
N ASP A 86 12.31 -3.69 13.67
CA ASP A 86 12.10 -3.09 15.00
C ASP A 86 11.87 -1.57 14.94
N ALA A 87 12.01 -0.96 13.76
CA ALA A 87 11.83 0.48 13.55
C ALA A 87 10.38 0.84 13.16
N ALA A 88 9.44 -0.11 13.24
CA ALA A 88 8.04 0.05 12.82
C ALA A 88 7.85 0.49 11.34
N ILE A 89 8.88 0.31 10.51
CA ILE A 89 8.80 0.36 9.05
C ILE A 89 8.92 -1.07 8.50
N ASN A 90 7.87 -1.56 7.87
CA ASN A 90 7.85 -2.88 7.24
C ASN A 90 8.23 -2.77 5.76
N LEU A 91 8.80 -3.83 5.20
CA LEU A 91 9.17 -3.89 3.79
C LEU A 91 8.40 -5.02 3.13
N ILE A 92 7.65 -4.71 2.07
CA ILE A 92 6.91 -5.71 1.29
C ILE A 92 7.53 -5.78 -0.09
N PHE A 93 7.86 -6.98 -0.55
CA PHE A 93 8.37 -7.21 -1.89
C PHE A 93 7.40 -8.10 -2.67
N SER A 94 7.14 -7.77 -3.93
CA SER A 94 6.29 -8.59 -4.79
C SER A 94 6.76 -8.65 -6.23
N SER A 95 6.71 -9.85 -6.81
CA SER A 95 6.88 -10.10 -8.24
C SER A 95 5.57 -10.41 -8.95
N ILE A 96 4.47 -10.59 -8.21
CA ILE A 96 3.10 -10.74 -8.70
C ILE A 96 2.38 -9.39 -8.87
N PRO A 97 1.26 -9.32 -9.62
CA PRO A 97 0.40 -8.15 -9.65
C PRO A 97 -0.14 -7.79 -8.25
N ILE A 98 0.01 -6.53 -7.86
CA ILE A 98 -0.47 -5.97 -6.57
C ILE A 98 -1.34 -4.73 -6.76
N SER A 99 -1.44 -4.22 -7.98
CA SER A 99 -2.22 -3.05 -8.33
C SER A 99 -2.94 -3.24 -9.65
N GLN A 100 -4.03 -2.52 -9.87
CA GLN A 100 -4.84 -2.67 -11.08
C GLN A 100 -4.08 -2.32 -12.37
N ASP A 101 -3.14 -1.37 -12.30
CA ASP A 101 -2.25 -1.01 -13.41
C ASP A 101 -1.29 -2.13 -13.83
N ASP A 102 -0.94 -3.08 -12.95
CA ASP A 102 -0.11 -4.24 -13.32
C ASP A 102 -0.76 -5.11 -14.41
N ASN A 103 -2.09 -5.06 -14.50
CA ASN A 103 -2.87 -5.84 -15.47
C ASN A 103 -3.13 -5.07 -16.78
N ILE A 104 -2.62 -3.84 -16.90
CA ILE A 104 -2.84 -2.98 -18.07
C ILE A 104 -1.49 -2.81 -18.80
N PRO A 105 -1.33 -3.39 -20.01
CA PRO A 105 -0.11 -3.25 -20.78
C PRO A 105 0.28 -1.78 -20.98
N GLY A 106 1.50 -1.42 -20.56
CA GLY A 106 2.04 -0.07 -20.70
C GLY A 106 1.60 0.94 -19.63
N ALA A 107 0.78 0.55 -18.65
CA ALA A 107 0.45 1.44 -17.53
C ALA A 107 1.63 1.64 -16.57
N VAL A 108 2.37 0.56 -16.29
CA VAL A 108 3.62 0.63 -15.51
C VAL A 108 4.80 0.78 -16.46
N THR A 109 5.49 1.92 -16.36
CA THR A 109 6.64 2.26 -17.23
C THR A 109 7.99 2.21 -16.51
N LEU A 110 7.98 2.00 -15.20
CA LEU A 110 9.18 1.99 -14.36
C LEU A 110 9.89 0.64 -14.47
N SER A 111 11.23 0.70 -14.43
CA SER A 111 12.06 -0.50 -14.32
C SER A 111 12.08 -0.98 -12.87
N LYS A 112 12.00 -2.30 -12.67
CA LYS A 112 12.12 -2.91 -11.35
C LYS A 112 13.61 -2.99 -10.92
N PRO A 113 13.90 -2.96 -9.61
CA PRO A 113 12.94 -2.74 -8.53
C PRO A 113 12.46 -1.29 -8.46
N PHE A 114 11.20 -1.09 -8.03
CA PHE A 114 10.65 0.25 -7.74
C PHE A 114 9.61 0.19 -6.64
N MET A 115 9.49 1.27 -5.87
CA MET A 115 8.45 1.45 -4.86
C MET A 115 7.10 1.74 -5.54
N ASP A 116 6.12 0.89 -5.27
CA ASP A 116 4.75 1.06 -5.74
C ASP A 116 4.00 2.08 -4.88
N HIS A 117 3.97 1.86 -3.56
CA HIS A 117 3.30 2.73 -2.59
C HIS A 117 3.93 2.64 -1.20
N VAL A 118 3.54 3.58 -0.35
CA VAL A 118 3.70 3.46 1.11
C VAL A 118 2.33 3.26 1.74
N GLY A 119 2.26 2.41 2.75
CA GLY A 119 1.06 2.26 3.57
C GLY A 119 1.26 2.70 5.01
N ILE A 120 0.19 3.26 5.56
CA ILE A 120 0.04 3.74 6.93
C ILE A 120 -0.92 2.76 7.62
N ASP A 121 -0.33 1.89 8.45
CA ASP A 121 -1.05 0.80 9.11
C ASP A 121 -1.68 1.29 10.42
N MET A 122 -2.99 1.47 10.43
CA MET A 122 -3.80 1.90 11.58
C MET A 122 -4.54 0.69 12.15
N ARG A 123 -3.82 -0.17 12.88
CA ARG A 123 -4.27 -1.52 13.28
C ARG A 123 -5.06 -1.51 14.58
N ASP A 124 -4.85 -0.52 15.45
CA ASP A 124 -5.68 -0.30 16.62
C ASP A 124 -7.12 0.09 16.22
N GLU A 125 -8.11 -0.63 16.76
CA GLU A 125 -9.52 -0.40 16.49
C GLU A 125 -10.18 0.58 17.48
N ALA A 126 -9.39 1.29 18.28
CA ALA A 126 -9.85 2.38 19.13
C ALA A 126 -10.60 3.46 18.32
N ALA A 127 -11.57 4.11 18.98
CA ALA A 127 -12.42 5.12 18.35
C ALA A 127 -11.62 6.28 17.74
N GLN A 128 -10.54 6.73 18.40
CA GLN A 128 -9.71 7.84 17.93
C GLN A 128 -8.94 7.48 16.65
N THR A 129 -8.45 6.23 16.56
CA THR A 129 -7.79 5.72 15.35
C THR A 129 -8.79 5.64 14.20
N PHE A 130 -10.01 5.17 14.46
CA PHE A 130 -11.08 5.15 13.47
C PHE A 130 -11.49 6.55 13.01
N GLU A 131 -11.67 7.50 13.94
CA GLU A 131 -11.97 8.90 13.62
C GLU A 131 -10.90 9.51 12.71
N ALA A 132 -9.62 9.31 13.04
CA ALA A 132 -8.51 9.77 12.20
C ALA A 132 -8.47 9.10 10.82
N PHE A 133 -8.82 7.82 10.73
CA PHE A 133 -8.93 7.10 9.46
C PHE A 133 -10.05 7.68 8.57
N GLU A 134 -11.22 7.97 9.14
CA GLU A 134 -12.36 8.55 8.42
C GLU A 134 -12.12 10.02 8.00
N GLU A 135 -11.12 10.70 8.56
CA GLU A 135 -10.69 12.04 8.11
C GLU A 135 -9.87 12.01 6.80
N VAL A 136 -9.35 10.84 6.39
CA VAL A 136 -8.50 10.71 5.19
C VAL A 136 -9.17 11.28 3.93
N PRO A 137 -10.44 10.96 3.59
CA PRO A 137 -11.08 11.51 2.40
C PRO A 137 -11.26 13.02 2.45
N ALA A 138 -11.61 13.58 3.62
CA ALA A 138 -11.77 15.01 3.79
C ALA A 138 -10.43 15.73 3.58
N ARG A 139 -9.34 15.18 4.15
CA ARG A 139 -8.00 15.72 3.98
C ARG A 139 -7.51 15.60 2.54
N ALA A 140 -7.78 14.49 1.86
CA ALA A 140 -7.48 14.33 0.44
C ALA A 140 -8.19 15.41 -0.39
N ALA A 141 -9.47 15.65 -0.13
CA ALA A 141 -10.26 16.68 -0.82
C ALA A 141 -9.70 18.10 -0.61
N GLU A 142 -9.29 18.46 0.62
CA GLU A 142 -8.64 19.74 0.92
C GLU A 142 -7.36 19.97 0.10
N LEU A 143 -6.58 18.91 -0.10
CA LEU A 143 -5.33 18.94 -0.84
C LEU A 143 -5.53 18.84 -2.37
N GLY A 144 -6.76 18.58 -2.82
CA GLY A 144 -7.07 18.27 -4.22
C GLY A 144 -6.51 16.92 -4.68
N TRP A 145 -6.28 16.00 -3.76
CA TRP A 145 -5.82 14.64 -4.04
C TRP A 145 -7.04 13.74 -4.29
N ARG A 146 -6.86 12.73 -5.13
CA ARG A 146 -7.93 11.75 -5.40
C ARG A 146 -7.90 10.67 -4.34
N GLU A 147 -9.06 10.16 -3.99
CA GLU A 147 -9.24 9.10 -2.99
C GLU A 147 -10.08 7.97 -3.59
N VAL A 148 -9.75 6.73 -3.24
CA VAL A 148 -10.52 5.53 -3.58
C VAL A 148 -10.65 4.62 -2.35
N PRO A 149 -11.87 4.37 -1.86
CA PRO A 149 -12.07 3.51 -0.71
C PRO A 149 -12.09 2.04 -1.13
N GLN A 150 -11.66 1.16 -0.23
CA GLN A 150 -11.87 -0.28 -0.32
C GLN A 150 -12.36 -0.82 1.02
N GLY A 151 -13.38 -1.66 0.99
CA GLY A 151 -13.99 -2.22 2.20
C GLY A 151 -15.14 -1.36 2.76
N GLY A 152 -15.31 -1.33 4.08
CA GLY A 152 -16.40 -0.66 4.77
C GLY A 152 -17.50 -1.62 5.21
N SER A 153 -18.56 -1.78 4.39
CA SER A 153 -19.65 -2.72 4.70
C SER A 153 -19.21 -4.19 4.65
N THR A 154 -18.16 -4.48 3.89
CA THR A 154 -17.48 -5.78 3.83
C THR A 154 -15.99 -5.58 4.10
N PRO A 155 -15.33 -6.46 4.87
CA PRO A 155 -13.89 -6.40 5.04
C PRO A 155 -13.13 -6.48 3.72
N VAL A 156 -11.96 -5.84 3.69
CA VAL A 156 -10.99 -6.00 2.61
C VAL A 156 -10.34 -7.37 2.76
N HIS A 157 -10.45 -8.19 1.71
CA HIS A 157 -9.82 -9.52 1.65
C HIS A 157 -8.66 -9.48 0.64
N CYS A 158 -7.44 -9.42 1.16
CA CYS A 158 -6.24 -9.68 0.39
C CYS A 158 -5.99 -11.19 0.34
N CYS A 159 -5.06 -11.63 -0.52
CA CYS A 159 -4.78 -13.05 -0.78
C CYS A 159 -4.87 -13.88 0.49
N HIS A 160 -4.11 -13.55 1.55
CA HIS A 160 -4.12 -14.33 2.80
C HIS A 160 -4.40 -13.47 4.03
N THR A 161 -4.94 -12.27 3.84
CA THR A 161 -5.18 -11.35 4.96
C THR A 161 -6.52 -10.67 4.85
N GLN A 162 -7.07 -10.31 5.99
CA GLN A 162 -8.28 -9.51 6.11
C GLN A 162 -8.00 -8.29 6.98
N MET A 163 -8.56 -7.16 6.58
CA MET A 163 -8.67 -5.95 7.42
C MET A 163 -10.01 -5.26 7.14
N LYS A 164 -10.38 -4.26 7.94
CA LYS A 164 -11.72 -3.67 7.85
C LYS A 164 -11.89 -2.83 6.60
N SER A 165 -11.01 -1.86 6.42
CA SER A 165 -11.15 -0.86 5.37
C SER A 165 -9.78 -0.30 4.96
N LYS A 166 -9.73 0.24 3.75
CA LYS A 166 -8.61 1.02 3.24
C LYS A 166 -9.10 2.29 2.56
N HIS A 167 -8.27 3.33 2.66
CA HIS A 167 -8.34 4.50 1.79
C HIS A 167 -7.07 4.58 0.98
N TRP A 168 -7.20 4.70 -0.33
CA TRP A 168 -6.08 4.96 -1.23
C TRP A 168 -6.11 6.42 -1.65
N VAL A 169 -5.03 7.14 -1.41
CA VAL A 169 -4.90 8.54 -1.85
C VAL A 169 -3.82 8.69 -2.90
N TYR A 170 -4.10 9.53 -3.90
CA TYR A 170 -3.26 9.74 -5.07
C TYR A 170 -2.92 11.23 -5.18
N PRO A 171 -1.66 11.61 -4.90
CA PRO A 171 -1.18 12.96 -5.17
C PRO A 171 -1.30 13.28 -6.68
N PRO A 172 -1.71 14.50 -7.07
CA PRO A 172 -1.75 14.87 -8.48
C PRO A 172 -0.34 14.96 -9.07
N GLU A 173 -0.18 14.73 -10.38
CA GLU A 173 1.13 14.80 -11.06
C GLU A 173 1.84 16.15 -10.88
N THR A 174 1.06 17.23 -10.72
CA THR A 174 1.55 18.58 -10.50
C THR A 174 2.05 18.81 -9.07
N TRP A 175 1.84 17.87 -8.15
CA TRP A 175 2.34 17.96 -6.79
C TRP A 175 3.87 17.96 -6.78
N GLN A 176 4.44 18.93 -6.07
CA GLN A 176 5.88 19.04 -5.87
C GLN A 176 6.24 18.16 -4.67
N GLY A 177 6.96 17.06 -4.92
CA GLY A 177 7.37 16.11 -3.89
C GLY A 177 6.90 14.70 -4.20
N TRP A 178 6.39 14.01 -3.17
CA TRP A 178 5.93 12.63 -3.20
C TRP A 178 4.85 12.38 -4.26
N ARG A 179 5.03 11.35 -5.10
CA ARG A 179 4.08 11.02 -6.19
C ARG A 179 3.47 9.63 -6.13
N ARG A 180 3.93 8.77 -5.21
CA ARG A 180 3.37 7.43 -5.10
C ARG A 180 1.99 7.45 -4.45
N PRO A 181 1.12 6.49 -4.75
CA PRO A 181 -0.07 6.27 -3.95
C PRO A 181 0.28 6.06 -2.48
N ILE A 182 -0.65 6.42 -1.61
CA ILE A 182 -0.55 6.15 -0.17
C ILE A 182 -1.75 5.30 0.24
N GLU A 183 -1.48 4.18 0.89
CA GLU A 183 -2.49 3.34 1.51
C GLU A 183 -2.69 3.80 2.96
N PHE A 184 -3.93 3.98 3.39
CA PHE A 184 -4.30 4.00 4.81
C PHE A 184 -5.09 2.72 5.07
N ALA A 185 -4.63 1.89 6.01
CA ALA A 185 -5.20 0.58 6.26
C ALA A 185 -5.71 0.48 7.70
N PHE A 186 -7.03 0.42 7.87
CA PHE A 186 -7.67 0.37 9.17
C PHE A 186 -8.08 -1.04 9.59
N GLY A 187 -7.85 -1.32 10.88
CA GLY A 187 -8.33 -2.50 11.58
C GLY A 187 -7.28 -3.58 11.76
N THR A 188 -7.57 -4.48 12.70
CA THR A 188 -6.68 -5.59 13.04
C THR A 188 -6.44 -6.47 11.81
N LEU A 189 -5.17 -6.76 11.55
CA LEU A 189 -4.79 -7.64 10.45
C LEU A 189 -5.00 -9.10 10.88
N VAL A 190 -5.87 -9.82 10.19
CA VAL A 190 -6.08 -11.25 10.39
C VAL A 190 -5.45 -12.01 9.23
N ILE A 191 -4.57 -12.97 9.54
CA ILE A 191 -3.90 -13.82 8.54
C ILE A 191 -4.62 -15.15 8.45
N PHE A 192 -4.86 -15.64 7.24
CA PHE A 192 -5.53 -16.91 6.95
C PHE A 192 -4.64 -17.81 6.11
N ASP A 193 -4.68 -19.12 6.36
CA ASP A 193 -3.94 -20.12 5.58
C ASP A 193 -4.49 -20.31 4.15
N LYS A 194 -5.69 -19.80 3.86
CA LYS A 194 -6.37 -19.96 2.57
C LYS A 194 -6.48 -18.63 1.86
N LYS A 195 -6.45 -18.70 0.51
CA LYS A 195 -6.69 -17.53 -0.31
C LYS A 195 -8.11 -17.00 -0.10
N MET A 196 -8.26 -15.76 0.37
CA MET A 196 -9.54 -15.12 0.69
C MET A 196 -10.04 -14.17 -0.40
N GLY A 197 -9.14 -13.51 -1.13
CA GLY A 197 -9.53 -12.51 -2.12
C GLY A 197 -8.39 -12.04 -3.01
N CYS A 198 -8.66 -10.95 -3.73
CA CYS A 198 -7.71 -10.25 -4.58
C CYS A 198 -7.82 -8.75 -4.29
N ASP A 199 -6.99 -8.29 -3.36
CA ASP A 199 -6.90 -6.90 -2.95
C ASP A 199 -5.80 -6.20 -3.73
N LEU A 200 -6.11 -5.83 -4.97
CA LEU A 200 -5.22 -4.99 -5.76
C LEU A 200 -5.47 -3.53 -5.38
N ARG A 201 -4.38 -2.78 -5.20
CA ARG A 201 -4.42 -1.33 -5.15
C ARG A 201 -5.22 -0.80 -6.34
N PRO A 202 -6.25 0.05 -6.13
CA PRO A 202 -6.98 0.66 -7.23
C PRO A 202 -6.05 1.48 -8.14
N LEU A 203 -6.41 1.59 -9.40
CA LEU A 203 -5.74 2.54 -10.29
C LEU A 203 -6.17 3.96 -9.89
N ASP A 204 -5.21 4.90 -9.93
CA ASP A 204 -5.52 6.32 -9.77
C ASP A 204 -6.65 6.72 -10.75
N PRO A 205 -7.79 7.25 -10.28
CA PRO A 205 -8.87 7.70 -11.15
C PRO A 205 -8.45 8.78 -12.17
N GLY A 206 -7.37 9.50 -11.90
CA GLY A 206 -6.77 10.48 -12.82
C GLY A 206 -5.82 9.88 -13.86
N HIS A 207 -5.51 8.58 -13.78
CA HIS A 207 -4.59 7.93 -14.71
C HIS A 207 -5.17 7.90 -16.14
N PRO A 208 -4.39 8.13 -17.20
CA PRO A 208 -4.88 8.12 -18.59
C PRO A 208 -5.58 6.81 -19.00
N LEU A 209 -5.20 5.70 -18.36
CA LEU A 209 -5.76 4.36 -18.58
C LEU A 209 -6.79 3.94 -17.52
N ALA A 210 -7.27 4.84 -16.66
CA ALA A 210 -8.21 4.52 -15.58
C ALA A 210 -9.46 3.78 -16.08
N GLN A 211 -9.97 4.15 -17.27
CA GLN A 211 -11.14 3.51 -17.89
C GLN A 211 -10.92 2.05 -18.31
N GLN A 212 -9.67 1.60 -18.38
CA GLN A 212 -9.31 0.21 -18.73
C GLN A 212 -9.19 -0.68 -17.49
N SER A 213 -9.24 -0.11 -16.29
CA SER A 213 -9.23 -0.89 -15.05
C SER A 213 -10.53 -1.67 -14.89
N ALA A 214 -10.45 -2.99 -14.78
CA ALA A 214 -11.56 -3.81 -14.34
C ALA A 214 -11.61 -3.81 -12.81
N PRO A 215 -12.80 -3.68 -12.19
CA PRO A 215 -12.91 -3.82 -10.74
C PRO A 215 -12.50 -5.24 -10.32
N CYS A 216 -11.55 -5.34 -9.39
CA CYS A 216 -11.05 -6.63 -8.90
C CYS A 216 -12.05 -7.38 -8.02
N CYS A 217 -13.08 -6.70 -7.49
CA CYS A 217 -14.15 -7.28 -6.67
C CYS A 217 -15.49 -6.54 -6.90
N GLY A 218 -16.38 -7.18 -7.68
CA GLY A 218 -17.85 -7.10 -7.59
C GLY A 218 -18.56 -5.74 -7.68
N ALA A 219 -18.93 -5.31 -8.89
CA ALA A 219 -20.30 -4.86 -9.10
C ALA A 219 -21.11 -6.10 -9.55
N PRO A 220 -22.31 -6.38 -9.00
CA PRO A 220 -23.16 -7.39 -9.60
C PRO A 220 -23.43 -6.96 -11.04
N ALA A 221 -23.18 -7.86 -12.00
CA ALA A 221 -23.66 -7.67 -13.35
C ALA A 221 -25.16 -7.37 -13.25
N ALA A 222 -25.57 -6.21 -13.75
CA ALA A 222 -26.99 -5.91 -13.89
C ALA A 222 -27.61 -7.08 -14.67
N GLU A 223 -28.52 -7.81 -14.02
CA GLU A 223 -29.35 -8.79 -14.69
C GLU A 223 -30.01 -8.07 -15.87
N THR A 224 -29.58 -8.43 -17.08
CA THR A 224 -30.37 -8.17 -18.27
C THR A 224 -31.67 -8.92 -18.07
N ALA A 225 -32.72 -8.18 -17.74
CA ALA A 225 -34.08 -8.68 -17.75
C ALA A 225 -34.36 -9.26 -19.14
N ASP A 226 -34.41 -10.59 -19.21
CA ASP A 226 -34.88 -11.32 -20.38
C ASP A 226 -36.40 -11.09 -20.45
N ALA A 227 -36.79 -10.04 -21.16
CA ALA A 227 -38.15 -9.83 -21.61
C ALA A 227 -38.37 -10.67 -22.87
N SER A 228 -38.62 -11.96 -22.68
CA SER A 228 -39.24 -12.82 -23.69
C SER A 228 -40.60 -13.29 -23.16
N ALA A 229 -41.56 -12.36 -23.21
CA ALA A 229 -42.99 -12.67 -23.24
C ALA A 229 -43.53 -12.25 -24.60
N GLU A 230 -43.81 -13.25 -25.43
CA GLU A 230 -44.93 -13.45 -26.36
C GLU A 230 -44.55 -14.35 -27.55
#